data_AF-A0A9N9A658-F1
#
_entry.id   AF-A0A9N9A658-F1
#
_cell.length_a   1.000
_cell.length_b   1.000
_cell.length_c   1.000
_cell.angle_alpha   90.00
_cell.angle_beta   90.00
_cell.angle_gamma   90.00
#
_symmetry.space_group_name_H-M   'P 1'
#
loop_
_entity.id
_entity.type
_entity.pdbx_description
1 polymer ?
#
loop_
_entity_poly.entity_id
_entity_poly.type
_entity_poly.pdbx_seq_one_letter_code
_entity_poly.pdbx_strand_id
1 'polypeptide(L)'
;MKVKTFQIHWHKDTLPIFSIHFQPGEAGRFATAGMDYKVMMWKLVKNQTELPQVIFLSTLKHHTAPVNVTRFSPKGELLASAGDDGIICLWKLMENKDSKKSFADDSDDETSEDSETWKAISLLRGSPCEIIDIAWSPDGEYIVAACMDGGSRIWRVKDAKCVCVLMDHVRNVQGVAWDPLGEYIATQGNDRNVHIYSYNIHSNGIFEMTHVSKNFKVEIPNKKNQKSSVKEDNTTKTDDDLTKHNCNGDNHTTVLANSEPKIAANDISNDINPISNAIECSGNIKTDPSQVPTTSSTPKQSKKIFRLYCDEMINTFFRRLDFTPDGGLLLTPAGQYRNSMIDIINDQNEKDEINLKVETAILNTVYLFARNRLNKPIAFLPGHKKPSIVVKCNHIFYKLRFPRKTLQPQIDTTALQTSSNYFMADNSYSDKSSSNTSPLFDLPYRIIYAVATQDSVFIYDTEQYAPLVIATNLHFATFSDMSWSPDGNSLMLASHDGYCSVMAFREGELGEQYTDYVPMSRDNKSIVDIPQASLTDATLTNSNVRQNNDHVNHVQLIQKSVSETVTVTVSMDTGSMQQKSNDITQNQHVQKKRRIAPKLIQQL
;
A
#
# COMPACT_ATOMS: atom_id res chain seq x y z
N MET A 1 -12.47 -19.26 10.60
CA MET A 1 -12.35 -17.82 10.84
C MET A 1 -13.62 -17.37 11.52
N LYS A 2 -13.49 -16.53 12.55
CA LYS A 2 -14.62 -15.86 13.18
C LYS A 2 -14.43 -14.36 13.07
N VAL A 3 -15.51 -13.62 12.79
CA VAL A 3 -15.48 -12.15 12.71
C VAL A 3 -16.36 -11.58 13.82
N LYS A 4 -15.86 -10.55 14.52
CA LYS A 4 -16.60 -9.87 15.58
C LYS A 4 -16.33 -8.38 15.51
N THR A 5 -17.40 -7.59 15.49
CA THR A 5 -17.35 -6.15 15.74
C THR A 5 -17.54 -5.89 17.22
N PHE A 6 -16.67 -5.09 17.82
CA PHE A 6 -16.76 -4.79 19.25
C PHE A 6 -17.62 -3.55 19.46
N GLN A 7 -18.80 -3.75 20.08
CA GLN A 7 -19.69 -2.68 20.47
C GLN A 7 -19.29 -2.15 21.87
N ILE A 8 -18.15 -1.46 21.92
CA ILE A 8 -17.64 -0.77 23.11
C ILE A 8 -17.34 0.68 22.75
N HIS A 9 -17.24 1.55 23.77
CA HIS A 9 -16.82 2.93 23.57
C HIS A 9 -15.30 2.97 23.39
N TRP A 10 -14.88 2.94 22.13
CA TRP A 10 -13.47 3.02 21.76
C TRP A 10 -12.89 4.42 21.93
N HIS A 11 -13.66 5.43 21.53
CA HIS A 11 -13.31 6.83 21.62
C HIS A 11 -14.57 7.61 22.01
N LYS A 12 -14.41 8.85 22.46
CA LYS A 12 -15.54 9.68 22.93
C LYS A 12 -16.64 9.76 21.86
N ASP A 13 -17.90 9.61 22.25
CA ASP A 13 -19.10 9.80 21.41
C ASP A 13 -19.07 9.03 20.06
N THR A 14 -18.45 7.84 20.02
CA THR A 14 -18.28 7.04 18.78
C THR A 14 -17.60 7.82 17.65
N LEU A 15 -16.70 8.74 18.00
CA LEU A 15 -15.93 9.51 17.04
C LEU A 15 -15.00 8.60 16.20
N PRO A 16 -14.68 9.01 14.95
CA PRO A 16 -13.84 8.23 14.04
C PRO A 16 -12.53 7.77 14.66
N ILE A 17 -12.20 6.49 14.43
CA ILE A 17 -10.89 5.92 14.75
C ILE A 17 -10.06 5.96 13.49
N PHE A 18 -8.89 6.60 13.54
CA PHE A 18 -8.04 6.79 12.36
C PHE A 18 -6.90 5.79 12.26
N SER A 19 -6.45 5.26 13.40
CA SER A 19 -5.32 4.36 13.42
C SER A 19 -5.40 3.30 14.51
N ILE A 20 -4.88 2.12 14.19
CA ILE A 20 -4.75 1.00 15.11
C ILE A 20 -3.40 0.32 14.87
N HIS A 21 -2.68 -0.03 15.93
CA HIS A 21 -1.41 -0.75 15.80
C HIS A 21 -1.15 -1.65 17.00
N PHE A 22 -0.83 -2.93 16.76
CA PHE A 22 -0.35 -3.82 17.81
C PHE A 22 1.06 -3.47 18.23
N GLN A 23 1.33 -3.66 19.52
CA GLN A 23 2.69 -3.70 20.04
C GLN A 23 3.33 -5.03 19.61
N PRO A 24 4.53 -5.03 19.01
CA PRO A 24 5.28 -6.24 18.76
C PRO A 24 5.50 -7.08 20.05
N GLY A 25 5.54 -8.40 19.92
CA GLY A 25 5.68 -9.34 21.04
C GLY A 25 4.35 -9.93 21.55
N GLU A 26 4.38 -10.80 22.55
CA GLU A 26 3.26 -11.72 22.82
C GLU A 26 2.11 -11.14 23.68
N ALA A 27 2.22 -9.90 24.14
CA ALA A 27 1.30 -9.34 25.14
C ALA A 27 -0.12 -9.04 24.62
N GLY A 28 -0.32 -9.00 23.29
CA GLY A 28 -1.61 -8.63 22.68
C GLY A 28 -2.04 -7.19 22.92
N ARG A 29 -1.12 -6.33 23.38
CA ARG A 29 -1.35 -4.89 23.60
C ARG A 29 -1.43 -4.18 22.25
N PHE A 30 -2.33 -3.23 22.10
CA PHE A 30 -2.42 -2.37 20.92
C PHE A 30 -2.88 -0.97 21.30
N ALA A 31 -2.65 -0.03 20.39
CA ALA A 31 -3.06 1.35 20.52
C ALA A 31 -4.11 1.69 19.45
N THR A 32 -5.09 2.53 19.80
CA THR A 32 -5.97 3.21 18.86
C THR A 32 -5.78 4.71 18.96
N ALA A 33 -6.02 5.42 17.87
CA ALA A 33 -5.95 6.87 17.80
C ALA A 33 -7.06 7.41 16.89
N GLY A 34 -7.63 8.57 17.21
CA GLY A 34 -8.80 9.05 16.49
C GLY A 34 -9.09 10.54 16.66
N MET A 35 -10.31 10.89 16.27
CA MET A 35 -10.80 12.27 16.17
C MET A 35 -10.97 12.97 17.53
N ASP A 36 -10.95 12.24 18.64
CA ASP A 36 -11.11 12.76 20.01
C ASP A 36 -9.80 13.23 20.67
N TYR A 37 -8.72 13.31 19.87
CA TYR A 37 -7.39 13.82 20.25
C TYR A 37 -6.64 12.90 21.21
N LYS A 38 -7.16 11.70 21.45
CA LYS A 38 -6.61 10.73 22.39
C LYS A 38 -5.95 9.58 21.65
N VAL A 39 -4.92 9.03 22.30
CA VAL A 39 -4.44 7.67 22.01
C VAL A 39 -4.93 6.78 23.14
N MET A 40 -5.57 5.66 22.82
CA MET A 40 -6.07 4.72 23.81
C MET A 40 -5.34 3.39 23.72
N MET A 41 -5.02 2.82 24.88
CA MET A 41 -4.31 1.56 25.01
C MET A 41 -5.27 0.45 25.36
N TRP A 42 -5.09 -0.69 24.70
CA TRP A 42 -5.98 -1.83 24.81
C TRP A 42 -5.19 -3.14 24.84
N LYS A 43 -5.82 -4.21 25.32
CA LYS A 43 -5.32 -5.57 25.22
C LYS A 43 -6.35 -6.47 24.56
N LEU A 44 -5.94 -7.17 23.51
CA LEU A 44 -6.74 -8.25 22.93
C LEU A 44 -6.49 -9.54 23.71
N VAL A 45 -7.51 -10.03 24.40
CA VAL A 45 -7.48 -11.31 25.12
C VAL A 45 -8.16 -12.37 24.27
N LYS A 46 -7.41 -13.40 23.91
CA LYS A 46 -7.89 -14.53 23.13
C LYS A 46 -8.28 -15.65 24.10
N ASN A 47 -9.50 -16.15 23.93
CA ASN A 47 -9.98 -17.36 24.60
C ASN A 47 -10.05 -18.47 23.54
N GLN A 48 -9.65 -19.70 23.88
CA GLN A 48 -9.65 -20.82 22.90
C GLN A 48 -11.06 -21.17 22.42
N THR A 49 -12.08 -20.99 23.26
CA THR A 49 -13.47 -21.38 22.99
C THR A 49 -14.33 -20.21 22.50
N GLU A 50 -14.09 -19.01 23.03
CA GLU A 50 -14.91 -17.81 22.79
C GLU A 50 -14.31 -16.89 21.72
N LEU A 51 -15.08 -15.88 21.31
CA LEU A 51 -14.55 -14.80 20.50
C LEU A 51 -13.57 -13.94 21.31
N PRO A 52 -12.55 -13.36 20.68
CA PRO A 52 -11.64 -12.45 21.37
C PRO A 52 -12.40 -11.34 22.11
N GLN A 53 -11.81 -10.88 23.20
CA GLN A 53 -12.28 -9.76 24.01
C GLN A 53 -11.23 -8.67 24.05
N VAL A 54 -11.65 -7.43 24.26
CA VAL A 54 -10.77 -6.27 24.34
C VAL A 54 -10.91 -5.66 25.72
N ILE A 55 -9.77 -5.38 26.36
CA ILE A 55 -9.67 -4.77 27.68
C ILE A 55 -9.03 -3.39 27.51
N PHE A 56 -9.64 -2.36 28.09
CA PHE A 56 -9.07 -1.02 28.18
C PHE A 56 -7.90 -0.99 29.17
N LEU A 57 -6.82 -0.28 28.83
CA LEU A 57 -5.62 -0.20 29.67
C LEU A 57 -5.31 1.21 30.17
N SER A 58 -5.31 2.22 29.28
CA SER A 58 -4.95 3.60 29.62
C SER A 58 -5.33 4.59 28.51
N THR A 59 -5.53 5.86 28.88
CA THR A 59 -5.66 6.99 27.93
C THR A 59 -4.40 7.85 27.92
N LEU A 60 -3.81 8.06 26.74
CA LEU A 60 -2.66 8.93 26.52
C LEU A 60 -3.16 10.29 26.00
N LYS A 61 -2.96 11.34 26.80
CA LYS A 61 -3.42 12.71 26.53
C LYS A 61 -2.21 13.64 26.34
N HIS A 62 -2.05 14.20 25.14
CA HIS A 62 -1.09 15.28 24.87
C HIS A 62 -1.45 16.05 23.59
N HIS A 63 -1.96 15.34 22.58
CA HIS A 63 -2.37 15.97 21.33
C HIS A 63 -3.51 16.97 21.55
N THR A 64 -3.44 18.08 20.82
CA THR A 64 -4.42 19.19 20.89
C THR A 64 -5.39 19.20 19.71
N ALA A 65 -5.28 18.22 18.82
CA ALA A 65 -6.05 18.07 17.60
C ALA A 65 -6.17 16.57 17.25
N PRO A 66 -6.95 16.16 16.23
CA PRO A 66 -7.12 14.77 15.85
C PRO A 66 -5.80 14.00 15.67
N VAL A 67 -5.76 12.76 16.15
CA VAL A 67 -4.58 11.89 16.05
C VAL A 67 -4.76 10.92 14.89
N ASN A 68 -4.10 11.23 13.77
CA ASN A 68 -4.24 10.51 12.50
C ASN A 68 -3.54 9.15 12.48
N VAL A 69 -2.48 8.99 13.28
CA VAL A 69 -1.65 7.78 13.24
C VAL A 69 -1.03 7.44 14.59
N THR A 70 -0.97 6.14 14.89
CA THR A 70 -0.20 5.59 16.00
C THR A 70 0.57 4.34 15.54
N ARG A 71 1.86 4.24 15.88
CA ARG A 71 2.76 3.13 15.48
C ARG A 71 3.72 2.78 16.59
N PHE A 72 3.75 1.52 17.00
CA PHE A 72 4.81 1.02 17.87
C PHE A 72 6.14 0.95 17.11
N SER A 73 7.22 1.26 17.82
CA SER A 73 8.59 0.97 17.36
C SER A 73 8.77 -0.53 17.10
N PRO A 74 9.73 -0.94 16.25
CA PRO A 74 9.92 -2.35 15.89
C PRO A 74 10.15 -3.28 17.08
N LYS A 75 10.80 -2.78 18.14
CA LYS A 75 11.03 -3.53 19.39
C LYS A 75 9.87 -3.43 20.38
N GLY A 76 8.86 -2.61 20.10
CA GLY A 76 7.71 -2.39 20.96
C GLY A 76 7.98 -1.54 22.21
N GLU A 77 9.17 -0.99 22.39
CA GLU A 77 9.55 -0.22 23.59
C GLU A 77 8.94 1.18 23.63
N LEU A 78 8.78 1.79 22.45
CA LEU A 78 8.18 3.09 22.24
C LEU A 78 6.93 2.99 21.37
N LEU A 79 5.99 3.91 21.61
CA LEU A 79 4.85 4.20 20.74
C LEU A 79 5.00 5.61 20.19
N ALA A 80 4.87 5.79 18.87
CA ALA A 80 4.77 7.12 18.26
C ALA A 80 3.32 7.40 17.88
N SER A 81 2.84 8.61 18.16
CA SER A 81 1.56 9.11 17.65
C SER A 81 1.72 10.48 17.01
N ALA A 82 0.93 10.77 15.98
CA ALA A 82 0.98 12.04 15.27
C ALA A 82 -0.39 12.38 14.66
N GLY A 83 -0.62 13.67 14.41
CA GLY A 83 -1.91 14.14 13.92
C GLY A 83 -1.91 15.57 13.42
N ASP A 84 -3.07 16.21 13.51
CA ASP A 84 -3.34 17.53 12.94
C ASP A 84 -2.61 18.66 13.67
N ASP A 85 -2.12 18.41 14.89
CA ASP A 85 -1.30 19.36 15.64
C ASP A 85 0.15 19.47 15.12
N GLY A 86 0.53 18.65 14.13
CA GLY A 86 1.85 18.67 13.49
C GLY A 86 2.98 18.17 14.39
N ILE A 87 2.67 17.50 15.50
CA ILE A 87 3.65 16.98 16.46
C ILE A 87 3.67 15.45 16.40
N ILE A 88 4.86 14.86 16.50
CA ILE A 88 4.99 13.42 16.80
C ILE A 88 5.31 13.27 18.29
N CYS A 89 4.41 12.64 19.03
CA CYS A 89 4.61 12.31 20.44
C CYS A 89 5.22 10.90 20.56
N LEU A 90 6.33 10.78 21.28
CA LEU A 90 6.93 9.48 21.62
C LEU A 90 6.58 9.10 23.06
N TRP A 91 5.90 7.97 23.21
CA TRP A 91 5.41 7.47 24.49
C TRP A 91 6.20 6.25 24.93
N LYS A 92 6.42 6.16 26.23
CA LYS A 92 7.04 5.01 26.87
C LYS A 92 6.18 4.54 28.04
N LEU A 93 5.98 3.23 28.12
CA LEU A 93 5.34 2.60 29.27
C LEU A 93 6.25 2.75 30.49
N MET A 94 5.68 3.21 31.60
CA MET A 94 6.40 3.36 32.86
C MET A 94 6.25 2.06 33.68
N GLU A 95 7.35 1.57 34.23
CA GLU A 95 7.29 0.47 35.20
C GLU A 95 6.72 0.99 36.52
N ASN A 96 5.54 0.50 36.90
CA ASN A 96 4.91 0.84 38.18
C ASN A 96 5.73 0.25 39.34
N LYS A 97 6.73 1.00 39.85
CA LYS A 97 7.42 0.62 41.10
C LYS A 97 6.79 1.17 42.36
N ASP A 98 5.86 2.11 42.28
CA ASP A 98 5.15 2.62 43.45
C ASP A 98 3.72 3.03 43.08
N SER A 99 2.76 2.17 43.40
CA SER A 99 1.34 2.52 43.52
C SER A 99 1.12 3.43 44.75
N LYS A 100 1.73 4.62 44.74
CA LYS A 100 1.30 5.73 45.59
C LYS A 100 0.49 6.67 44.73
N LYS A 101 -0.84 6.61 44.91
CA LYS A 101 -1.78 7.65 44.51
C LYS A 101 -1.18 9.01 44.91
N SER A 102 -0.62 9.74 43.96
CA SER A 102 -0.33 11.15 44.14
C SER A 102 -1.69 11.84 44.22
N PHE A 103 -1.94 12.46 45.36
CA PHE A 103 -3.17 13.18 45.66
C PHE A 103 -3.43 14.28 44.63
N ALA A 104 -4.68 14.33 44.15
CA ALA A 104 -5.38 15.46 43.54
C ALA A 104 -4.79 16.04 42.24
N ASP A 105 -5.40 15.67 41.11
CA ASP A 105 -5.73 16.67 40.09
C ASP A 105 -7.23 16.55 39.81
N ASP A 106 -7.93 17.65 40.06
CA ASP A 106 -9.38 17.79 40.18
C ASP A 106 -9.95 18.10 38.79
N SER A 107 -9.87 17.12 37.87
CA SER A 107 -10.53 17.19 36.57
C SER A 107 -11.63 16.15 36.48
N ASP A 108 -12.87 16.63 36.39
CA ASP A 108 -14.14 15.90 36.22
C ASP A 108 -14.14 14.92 35.02
N ASP A 109 -13.41 13.80 35.10
CA ASP A 109 -13.51 12.68 34.15
C ASP A 109 -13.86 11.41 34.96
N GLU A 110 -15.14 11.29 35.35
CA GLU A 110 -15.70 10.01 35.79
C GLU A 110 -15.52 8.99 34.64
N THR A 111 -14.94 7.81 34.95
CA THR A 111 -15.03 6.53 34.20
C THR A 111 -13.79 5.93 33.48
N SER A 112 -12.57 6.02 34.02
CA SER A 112 -11.63 4.86 33.94
C SER A 112 -10.45 4.96 34.90
N GLU A 113 -10.25 3.93 35.71
CA GLU A 113 -8.98 3.74 36.42
C GLU A 113 -7.96 3.19 35.43
N ASP A 114 -7.14 4.07 34.84
CA ASP A 114 -6.02 3.69 33.98
C ASP A 114 -5.14 2.65 34.70
N SER A 115 -5.05 1.45 34.15
CA SER A 115 -4.29 0.32 34.70
C SER A 115 -2.78 0.39 34.36
N GLU A 116 -2.44 1.17 33.33
CA GLU A 116 -1.07 1.43 32.89
C GLU A 116 -0.80 2.92 32.91
N THR A 117 0.48 3.30 33.09
CA THR A 117 0.89 4.70 32.97
C THR A 117 1.89 4.84 31.83
N TRP A 118 1.53 5.66 30.85
CA TRP A 118 2.37 5.99 29.71
C TRP A 118 2.81 7.45 29.81
N LYS A 119 4.09 7.71 29.55
CA LYS A 119 4.65 9.06 29.57
C LYS A 119 5.12 9.47 28.19
N ALA A 120 4.78 10.68 27.76
CA ALA A 120 5.42 11.33 26.62
C ALA A 120 6.88 11.65 27.00
N ILE A 121 7.83 10.94 26.41
CA ILE A 121 9.27 11.09 26.70
C ILE A 121 9.98 12.04 25.75
N SER A 122 9.41 12.28 24.56
CA SER A 122 9.98 13.17 23.55
C SER A 122 8.88 13.66 22.60
N LEU A 123 9.03 14.88 22.10
CA LEU A 123 8.14 15.52 21.13
C LEU A 123 8.95 15.95 19.92
N LEU A 124 8.65 15.38 18.75
CA LEU A 124 9.30 15.76 17.51
C LEU A 124 8.52 16.93 16.90
N ARG A 125 9.07 18.15 17.09
CA ARG A 125 8.44 19.42 16.71
C ARG A 125 9.18 20.05 15.54
N GLY A 126 8.43 20.64 14.61
CA GLY A 126 9.00 21.36 13.46
C GLY A 126 8.34 20.99 12.12
N SER A 127 7.30 20.14 12.13
CA SER A 127 6.39 20.05 10.98
C SER A 127 5.46 21.28 11.00
N PRO A 128 5.40 22.08 9.92
CA PRO A 128 4.51 23.25 9.86
C PRO A 128 3.05 22.87 9.53
N CYS A 129 2.76 21.58 9.38
CA CYS A 129 1.47 21.08 8.93
C CYS A 129 1.10 19.75 9.59
N GLU A 130 -0.15 19.37 9.38
CA GLU A 130 -0.76 18.12 9.81
C GLU A 130 0.06 16.91 9.31
N ILE A 131 0.19 15.92 10.20
CA ILE A 131 0.86 14.65 9.92
C ILE A 131 -0.20 13.59 9.67
N ILE A 132 -0.12 12.92 8.52
CA ILE A 132 -1.16 11.99 8.03
C ILE A 132 -0.80 10.54 8.38
N ASP A 133 0.47 10.16 8.21
CA ASP A 133 0.96 8.80 8.45
C ASP A 133 2.42 8.84 8.91
N ILE A 134 2.87 7.81 9.62
CA ILE A 134 4.26 7.66 10.07
C ILE A 134 4.72 6.21 9.89
N ALA A 135 6.03 6.02 9.68
CA ALA A 135 6.67 4.71 9.71
C ALA A 135 8.02 4.78 10.44
N TRP A 136 8.33 3.76 11.22
CA TRP A 136 9.61 3.62 11.91
C TRP A 136 10.65 2.99 10.99
N SER A 137 11.91 3.40 11.12
CA SER A 137 13.04 2.63 10.60
C SER A 137 13.14 1.27 11.30
N PRO A 138 13.68 0.23 10.64
CA PRO A 138 13.77 -1.12 11.21
C PRO A 138 14.63 -1.19 12.48
N ASP A 139 15.60 -0.29 12.64
CA ASP A 139 16.42 -0.16 13.85
C ASP A 139 15.72 0.63 14.98
N GLY A 140 14.60 1.31 14.69
CA GLY A 140 13.86 2.16 15.63
C GLY A 140 14.52 3.52 15.91
N GLU A 141 15.58 3.90 15.20
CA GLU A 141 16.30 5.15 15.43
C GLU A 141 15.71 6.36 14.70
N TYR A 142 14.89 6.11 13.67
CA TYR A 142 14.31 7.14 12.82
C TYR A 142 12.81 6.92 12.59
N ILE A 143 12.12 8.02 12.30
CA ILE A 143 10.70 8.02 11.89
C ILE A 143 10.57 8.86 10.62
N VAL A 144 9.92 8.34 9.60
CA VAL A 144 9.43 9.13 8.47
C VAL A 144 7.97 9.51 8.73
N ALA A 145 7.64 10.77 8.46
CA ALA A 145 6.29 11.31 8.60
C ALA A 145 5.80 11.87 7.27
N ALA A 146 4.58 11.49 6.88
CA ALA A 146 3.86 12.02 5.74
C ALA A 146 3.11 13.30 6.14
N CYS A 147 3.27 14.37 5.36
CA CYS A 147 2.75 15.68 5.70
C CYS A 147 1.70 16.16 4.68
N MET A 148 0.74 16.94 5.18
CA MET A 148 -0.32 17.56 4.38
C MET A 148 0.22 18.58 3.35
N ASP A 149 1.39 19.18 3.62
CA ASP A 149 2.08 20.14 2.75
C ASP A 149 2.74 19.53 1.50
N GLY A 150 2.58 18.21 1.28
CA GLY A 150 3.27 17.47 0.22
C GLY A 150 4.70 17.06 0.59
N GLY A 151 5.16 17.42 1.78
CA GLY A 151 6.43 16.99 2.32
C GLY A 151 6.40 15.58 2.92
N SER A 152 7.57 14.97 3.03
CA SER A 152 7.83 13.90 3.99
C SER A 152 9.08 14.23 4.79
N ARG A 153 9.02 14.03 6.11
CA ARG A 153 10.08 14.46 7.03
C ARG A 153 10.62 13.27 7.78
N ILE A 154 11.95 13.17 7.85
CA ILE A 154 12.63 12.11 8.59
C ILE A 154 13.20 12.72 9.86
N TRP A 155 12.84 12.12 10.98
CA TRP A 155 13.26 12.51 12.31
C TRP A 155 14.19 11.46 12.87
N ARG A 156 15.26 11.90 13.52
CA ARG A 156 16.08 11.06 14.36
C ARG A 156 15.53 11.11 15.79
N VAL A 157 15.23 9.93 16.32
CA VAL A 157 14.49 9.75 17.57
C VAL A 157 15.31 10.20 18.78
N LYS A 158 16.61 9.89 18.82
CA LYS A 158 17.49 10.11 19.99
C LYS A 158 17.59 11.57 20.45
N ASP A 159 17.56 12.51 19.50
CA ASP A 159 17.76 13.94 19.76
C ASP A 159 16.62 14.80 19.19
N ALA A 160 15.54 14.17 18.77
CA ALA A 160 14.34 14.82 18.23
C ALA A 160 14.59 15.80 17.08
N LYS A 161 15.56 15.50 16.20
CA LYS A 161 15.93 16.39 15.08
C LYS A 161 15.36 15.89 13.76
N CYS A 162 14.80 16.81 12.98
CA CYS A 162 14.50 16.56 11.58
C CYS A 162 15.82 16.54 10.80
N VAL A 163 16.18 15.38 10.24
CA VAL A 163 17.44 15.16 9.53
C VAL A 163 17.28 15.21 8.02
N CYS A 164 16.06 15.06 7.51
CA CYS A 164 15.78 15.14 6.08
C CYS A 164 14.35 15.59 5.80
N VAL A 165 14.17 16.30 4.69
CA VAL A 165 12.90 16.78 4.17
C VAL A 165 12.84 16.43 2.68
N LEU A 166 11.79 15.70 2.28
CA LEU A 166 11.50 15.31 0.91
C LEU A 166 10.30 16.15 0.43
N MET A 167 10.42 16.83 -0.71
CA MET A 167 9.40 17.76 -1.24
C MET A 167 8.99 17.43 -2.69
N ASP A 168 9.03 16.14 -3.05
CA ASP A 168 8.77 15.73 -4.45
C ASP A 168 7.28 15.60 -4.79
N HIS A 169 6.41 15.50 -3.78
CA HIS A 169 4.96 15.48 -4.00
C HIS A 169 4.41 16.90 -4.13
N VAL A 170 3.50 17.08 -5.10
CA VAL A 170 2.84 18.39 -5.34
C VAL A 170 1.64 18.59 -4.41
N ARG A 171 1.13 17.51 -3.83
CA ARG A 171 -0.02 17.47 -2.92
C ARG A 171 0.30 16.58 -1.73
N ASN A 172 -0.61 16.59 -0.77
CA ASN A 172 -0.62 15.85 0.49
C ASN A 172 -0.04 14.43 0.32
N VAL A 173 0.92 14.08 1.17
CA VAL A 173 1.42 12.72 1.28
C VAL A 173 0.48 11.97 2.22
N GLN A 174 -0.14 10.89 1.73
CA GLN A 174 -1.22 10.18 2.42
C GLN A 174 -0.76 8.84 3.01
N GLY A 175 0.47 8.42 2.74
CA GLY A 175 1.06 7.24 3.34
C GLY A 175 2.57 7.16 3.15
N VAL A 176 3.22 6.52 4.12
CA VAL A 176 4.66 6.26 4.13
C VAL A 176 4.93 4.83 4.56
N ALA A 177 5.97 4.21 3.99
CA ALA A 177 6.46 2.91 4.45
C ALA A 177 7.99 2.89 4.46
N TRP A 178 8.55 2.27 5.49
CA TRP A 178 9.99 2.05 5.62
C TRP A 178 10.30 0.59 5.32
N ASP A 179 11.29 0.36 4.46
CA ASP A 179 11.75 -0.97 4.11
C ASP A 179 12.32 -1.72 5.33
N PRO A 180 11.88 -2.95 5.64
CA PRO A 180 12.40 -3.72 6.76
C PRO A 180 13.88 -4.10 6.60
N LEU A 181 14.40 -4.16 5.37
CA LEU A 181 15.84 -4.35 5.11
C LEU A 181 16.64 -3.04 5.19
N GLY A 182 15.94 -1.92 5.38
CA GLY A 182 16.54 -0.62 5.60
C GLY A 182 17.26 -0.04 4.40
N GLU A 183 16.92 -0.34 3.14
CA GLU A 183 17.49 0.39 2.00
C GLU A 183 16.56 1.47 1.46
N TYR A 184 15.24 1.27 1.57
CA TYR A 184 14.26 2.13 0.90
C TYR A 184 13.24 2.80 1.84
N ILE A 185 12.74 3.94 1.38
CA ILE A 185 11.55 4.60 1.92
C ILE A 185 10.59 4.84 0.75
N ALA A 186 9.31 4.53 0.96
CA ALA A 186 8.25 4.75 -0.01
C ALA A 186 7.26 5.79 0.51
N THR A 187 6.85 6.72 -0.36
CA THR A 187 5.85 7.75 -0.06
C THR A 187 4.76 7.74 -1.13
N GLN A 188 3.49 7.85 -0.73
CA GLN A 188 2.36 7.89 -1.64
C GLN A 188 1.53 9.16 -1.42
N GLY A 189 1.29 9.91 -2.49
CA GLY A 189 0.57 11.17 -2.44
C GLY A 189 -0.76 11.16 -3.17
N ASN A 190 -1.58 12.16 -2.84
CA ASN A 190 -2.82 12.45 -3.58
C ASN A 190 -2.56 12.99 -5.00
N ASP A 191 -1.31 13.33 -5.31
CA ASP A 191 -0.84 13.72 -6.64
C ASP A 191 -0.72 12.54 -7.62
N ARG A 192 -1.17 11.34 -7.22
CA ARG A 192 -1.11 10.08 -7.97
C ARG A 192 0.30 9.55 -8.21
N ASN A 193 1.23 9.91 -7.34
CA ASN A 193 2.59 9.43 -7.41
C ASN A 193 2.90 8.53 -6.22
N VAL A 194 3.71 7.51 -6.46
CA VAL A 194 4.49 6.83 -5.42
C VAL A 194 5.96 7.15 -5.69
N HIS A 195 6.63 7.75 -4.72
CA HIS A 195 8.07 8.01 -4.79
C HIS A 195 8.81 6.99 -3.92
N ILE A 196 9.91 6.49 -4.47
CA ILE A 196 10.81 5.56 -3.78
C ILE A 196 12.16 6.24 -3.66
N TYR A 197 12.75 6.14 -2.48
CA TYR A 197 14.05 6.69 -2.19
C TYR A 197 14.94 5.63 -1.58
N SER A 198 16.22 5.63 -1.94
CA SER A 198 17.25 4.94 -1.17
C SER A 198 17.87 5.89 -0.18
N TYR A 199 18.40 5.35 0.92
CA TYR A 199 19.05 6.17 1.93
C TYR A 199 20.32 5.52 2.46
N ASN A 200 21.29 6.35 2.82
CA ASN A 200 22.52 5.97 3.49
C ASN A 200 22.74 6.87 4.70
N ILE A 201 23.25 6.27 5.78
CA ILE A 201 23.63 7.01 6.98
C ILE A 201 25.15 6.94 7.05
N HIS A 202 25.80 8.08 6.85
CA HIS A 202 27.25 8.18 6.93
C HIS A 202 27.71 8.03 8.38
N SER A 203 28.96 7.62 8.60
CA SER A 203 29.54 7.45 9.94
C SER A 203 29.55 8.74 10.78
N ASN A 204 29.56 9.90 10.13
CA ASN A 204 29.41 11.22 10.75
C ASN A 204 27.95 11.58 11.12
N GLY A 205 26.99 10.68 10.87
CA GLY A 205 25.58 10.86 11.17
C GLY A 205 24.78 11.66 10.13
N ILE A 206 25.37 11.99 8.98
CA ILE A 206 24.66 12.62 7.86
C ILE A 206 23.71 11.59 7.23
N PHE A 207 22.45 12.00 7.09
CA PHE A 207 21.40 11.21 6.46
C PHE A 207 21.28 11.62 4.99
N GLU A 208 21.78 10.78 4.09
CA GLU A 208 21.75 11.03 2.65
C GLU A 208 20.59 10.28 1.99
N MET A 209 19.86 10.98 1.13
CA MET A 209 18.73 10.44 0.38
C MET A 209 18.99 10.52 -1.11
N THR A 210 18.57 9.50 -1.86
CA THR A 210 18.57 9.51 -3.32
C THR A 210 17.20 9.08 -3.84
N HIS A 211 16.62 9.85 -4.75
CA HIS A 211 15.37 9.47 -5.41
C HIS A 211 15.64 8.32 -6.40
N VAL A 212 14.95 7.20 -6.21
CA VAL A 212 15.14 5.97 -7.01
C VAL A 212 14.11 5.89 -8.12
N SER A 213 12.84 6.16 -7.82
CA SER A 213 11.79 6.07 -8.83
C SER A 213 10.55 6.88 -8.48
N LYS A 214 9.85 7.34 -9.53
CA LYS A 214 8.53 7.97 -9.46
C LYS A 214 7.54 7.13 -10.25
N ASN A 215 6.64 6.44 -9.56
CA ASN A 215 5.63 5.58 -10.15
C ASN A 215 4.31 6.33 -10.24
N PHE A 216 3.84 6.60 -11.47
CA PHE A 216 2.59 7.32 -11.70
C PHE A 216 1.84 6.91 -12.96
N LYS A 217 2.53 6.23 -13.89
CA LYS A 217 1.96 5.82 -15.17
C LYS A 217 2.51 4.49 -15.68
N VAL A 218 1.74 3.86 -16.56
CA VAL A 218 2.19 2.77 -17.43
C VAL A 218 2.08 3.23 -18.88
N GLU A 219 3.13 2.99 -19.65
CA GLU A 219 3.16 3.22 -21.10
C GLU A 219 2.77 1.93 -21.82
N ILE A 220 1.73 1.98 -22.67
CA ILE A 220 1.36 0.87 -23.54
C ILE A 220 1.82 1.20 -24.98
N PRO A 221 2.60 0.33 -25.64
CA PRO A 221 2.94 0.51 -27.05
C PRO A 221 1.69 0.37 -27.93
N ASN A 222 1.41 1.33 -28.81
CA ASN A 222 0.34 1.18 -29.81
C ASN A 222 0.79 0.16 -30.86
N LYS A 223 0.23 -1.07 -30.86
CA LYS A 223 0.40 -2.00 -32.00
C LYS A 223 -0.49 -1.52 -33.16
N LYS A 224 0.11 -1.05 -34.26
CA LYS A 224 -0.58 -1.04 -35.56
C LYS A 224 -0.49 -2.43 -36.18
N ASN A 225 -1.59 -2.92 -36.74
CA ASN A 225 -1.63 -4.11 -37.60
C ASN A 225 -0.52 -4.01 -38.67
N GLN A 226 0.53 -4.80 -38.53
CA GLN A 226 1.38 -5.14 -39.67
C GLN A 226 0.51 -5.96 -40.62
N LYS A 227 -0.02 -5.34 -41.68
CA LYS A 227 -0.37 -6.12 -42.87
C LYS A 227 0.93 -6.74 -43.35
N SER A 228 1.05 -8.06 -43.21
CA SER A 228 2.06 -8.84 -43.88
C SER A 228 1.94 -8.56 -45.38
N SER A 229 2.85 -7.77 -45.93
CA SER A 229 3.05 -7.74 -47.37
C SER A 229 3.63 -9.09 -47.76
N VAL A 230 2.76 -9.94 -48.32
CA VAL A 230 3.17 -11.09 -49.11
C VAL A 230 4.08 -10.54 -50.21
N LYS A 231 5.37 -10.86 -50.15
CA LYS A 231 6.24 -10.71 -51.32
C LYS A 231 5.93 -11.89 -52.23
N GLU A 232 5.30 -11.60 -53.36
CA GLU A 232 5.27 -12.52 -54.49
C GLU A 232 6.70 -12.66 -55.02
N ASP A 233 7.20 -13.90 -54.99
CA ASP A 233 8.40 -14.30 -55.68
C ASP A 233 8.14 -14.23 -57.19
N ASN A 234 8.81 -13.30 -57.87
CA ASN A 234 9.03 -13.39 -59.31
C ASN A 234 10.53 -13.54 -59.56
N THR A 235 10.88 -14.77 -59.91
CA THR A 235 12.16 -15.22 -60.45
C THR A 235 12.57 -14.41 -61.67
N THR A 236 13.80 -13.87 -61.67
CA THR A 236 14.64 -13.85 -62.87
C THR A 236 16.09 -14.09 -62.48
N LYS A 237 16.67 -15.07 -63.18
CA LYS A 237 18.06 -15.53 -63.11
C LYS A 237 19.02 -14.43 -63.56
N THR A 238 20.22 -14.42 -62.97
CA THR A 238 21.51 -14.51 -63.69
C THR A 238 22.61 -14.75 -62.66
N ASP A 239 23.16 -15.97 -62.70
CA ASP A 239 24.57 -16.36 -62.78
C ASP A 239 25.69 -15.48 -62.18
N ASP A 240 26.70 -16.24 -61.72
CA ASP A 240 28.12 -15.93 -61.62
C ASP A 240 28.71 -15.42 -60.28
N ASP A 241 29.28 -16.41 -59.59
CA ASP A 241 30.74 -16.59 -59.44
C ASP A 241 31.47 -16.02 -58.22
N LEU A 242 32.01 -16.98 -57.45
CA LEU A 242 33.32 -17.06 -56.80
C LEU A 242 33.83 -15.97 -55.82
N THR A 243 34.32 -16.52 -54.69
CA THR A 243 35.52 -16.10 -53.92
C THR A 243 35.43 -14.78 -53.14
N LYS A 244 36.14 -14.51 -52.04
CA LYS A 244 36.96 -15.18 -51.00
C LYS A 244 37.36 -14.01 -50.06
N HIS A 245 37.92 -14.37 -48.90
CA HIS A 245 38.90 -13.57 -48.11
C HIS A 245 38.40 -12.39 -47.25
N ASN A 246 38.24 -12.72 -45.97
CA ASN A 246 39.09 -12.31 -44.84
C ASN A 246 40.21 -11.27 -45.15
N CYS A 247 40.29 -10.18 -44.37
CA CYS A 247 41.37 -9.90 -43.42
C CYS A 247 41.41 -8.43 -42.95
N ASN A 248 41.93 -8.28 -41.73
CA ASN A 248 42.28 -7.09 -40.96
C ASN A 248 43.11 -6.02 -41.70
N GLY A 249 43.12 -4.80 -41.14
CA GLY A 249 44.17 -3.81 -41.37
C GLY A 249 44.01 -2.58 -40.47
N ASP A 250 45.02 -2.38 -39.62
CA ASP A 250 45.23 -1.28 -38.67
C ASP A 250 45.27 0.12 -39.30
N ASN A 251 45.17 1.19 -38.47
CA ASN A 251 46.22 2.22 -38.35
C ASN A 251 45.90 3.39 -37.40
N HIS A 252 46.82 3.56 -36.44
CA HIS A 252 47.50 4.77 -35.95
C HIS A 252 46.80 6.04 -35.38
N THR A 253 47.25 6.31 -34.15
CA THR A 253 47.41 7.50 -33.29
C THR A 253 47.72 8.86 -33.94
N THR A 254 47.24 9.96 -33.34
CA THR A 254 48.05 11.13 -32.90
C THR A 254 47.32 12.03 -31.90
N VAL A 255 48.09 12.64 -30.99
CA VAL A 255 47.79 13.49 -29.81
C VAL A 255 48.09 14.98 -30.12
N LEU A 256 47.48 15.93 -29.39
CA LEU A 256 47.97 17.25 -28.87
C LEU A 256 46.72 18.12 -28.49
N ALA A 257 46.41 18.54 -27.26
CA ALA A 257 47.06 19.33 -26.19
C ALA A 257 46.80 20.86 -26.23
N ASN A 258 46.50 21.42 -25.03
CA ASN A 258 46.45 22.84 -24.55
C ASN A 258 45.16 23.64 -24.79
N SER A 259 44.66 24.53 -23.92
CA SER A 259 45.00 25.02 -22.56
C SER A 259 43.87 25.98 -22.06
N GLU A 260 43.80 26.24 -20.74
CA GLU A 260 42.86 27.11 -19.99
C GLU A 260 42.80 28.61 -20.41
N PRO A 261 41.88 29.41 -19.83
CA PRO A 261 42.34 30.38 -18.81
C PRO A 261 41.40 30.63 -17.59
N LYS A 262 41.99 31.18 -16.52
CA LYS A 262 41.37 31.75 -15.29
C LYS A 262 41.64 33.26 -15.16
N ILE A 263 40.93 33.90 -14.21
CA ILE A 263 41.14 35.16 -13.42
C ILE A 263 39.92 36.12 -13.60
N ALA A 264 39.37 36.92 -12.66
CA ALA A 264 39.25 37.04 -11.18
C ALA A 264 38.29 38.26 -10.92
N ALA A 265 37.26 38.16 -10.05
CA ALA A 265 37.08 38.81 -8.73
C ALA A 265 36.84 40.36 -8.69
N ASN A 266 35.69 40.80 -8.11
CA ASN A 266 35.60 41.86 -7.06
C ASN A 266 34.14 42.13 -6.59
N ASP A 267 34.05 42.58 -5.33
CA ASP A 267 32.92 42.78 -4.41
C ASP A 267 31.94 43.95 -4.71
N ILE A 268 30.75 43.94 -4.05
CA ILE A 268 30.21 45.00 -3.12
C ILE A 268 28.65 44.93 -2.95
N SER A 269 28.23 44.78 -1.68
CA SER A 269 27.08 45.30 -0.88
C SER A 269 25.57 45.16 -1.23
N ASN A 270 24.83 44.72 -0.18
CA ASN A 270 23.61 45.28 0.47
C ASN A 270 22.33 45.64 -0.34
N ASP A 271 21.19 44.99 -0.04
CA ASP A 271 20.04 45.54 0.73
C ASP A 271 18.67 44.85 0.45
N ILE A 272 18.01 44.43 1.54
CA ILE A 272 16.59 44.62 1.96
C ILE A 272 15.44 44.41 0.93
N ASN A 273 14.75 43.24 1.03
CA ASN A 273 13.31 43.01 1.34
C ASN A 273 12.14 43.65 0.50
N PRO A 274 10.87 43.16 0.63
CA PRO A 274 10.12 42.53 -0.48
C PRO A 274 8.79 43.22 -0.83
N ILE A 275 8.27 43.09 -2.06
CA ILE A 275 6.88 43.49 -2.39
C ILE A 275 6.21 42.57 -3.44
N SER A 276 4.99 42.20 -3.08
CA SER A 276 3.87 41.63 -3.84
C SER A 276 3.54 42.33 -5.17
N ASN A 277 3.03 41.59 -6.16
CA ASN A 277 1.66 41.76 -6.67
C ASN A 277 1.40 40.97 -7.95
N ALA A 278 0.19 40.43 -7.99
CA ALA A 278 -0.52 39.99 -9.18
C ALA A 278 -0.60 41.09 -10.23
N ILE A 279 -0.71 40.71 -11.52
CA ILE A 279 -1.49 41.39 -12.55
C ILE A 279 -1.74 40.40 -13.69
N GLU A 280 -3.02 40.17 -13.97
CA GLU A 280 -3.56 39.62 -15.22
C GLU A 280 -3.22 40.56 -16.39
N CYS A 281 -2.93 40.01 -17.56
CA CYS A 281 -3.12 40.76 -18.81
C CYS A 281 -3.47 39.82 -19.97
N SER A 282 -4.75 39.89 -20.34
CA SER A 282 -5.31 39.52 -21.63
C SER A 282 -4.86 40.49 -22.73
N GLY A 283 -4.56 40.01 -23.93
CA GLY A 283 -4.35 40.86 -25.10
C GLY A 283 -4.19 40.08 -26.41
N ASN A 284 -5.24 40.09 -27.23
CA ASN A 284 -5.31 39.55 -28.59
C ASN A 284 -4.41 40.32 -29.57
N ILE A 285 -3.68 39.62 -30.46
CA ILE A 285 -3.24 40.15 -31.76
C ILE A 285 -3.43 39.07 -32.85
N LYS A 286 -4.09 39.46 -33.95
CA LYS A 286 -4.34 38.67 -35.16
C LYS A 286 -3.18 38.81 -36.17
N THR A 287 -2.69 37.64 -36.63
CA THR A 287 -2.25 37.20 -37.98
C THR A 287 -1.73 38.19 -39.04
N ASP A 288 -0.59 37.83 -39.67
CA ASP A 288 -0.51 37.54 -41.12
C ASP A 288 0.64 36.52 -41.42
N PRO A 289 0.56 35.69 -42.49
CA PRO A 289 1.34 34.46 -42.65
C PRO A 289 2.51 34.64 -43.64
N SER A 290 3.59 33.89 -43.46
CA SER A 290 4.29 33.20 -44.56
C SER A 290 5.55 32.47 -44.10
N GLN A 291 5.81 31.36 -44.80
CA GLN A 291 7.03 30.55 -44.88
C GLN A 291 7.26 29.48 -43.81
N VAL A 292 6.72 28.31 -44.13
CA VAL A 292 7.04 26.99 -43.57
C VAL A 292 8.34 26.47 -44.21
N PRO A 293 9.36 26.06 -43.44
CA PRO A 293 10.31 25.06 -43.89
C PRO A 293 9.73 23.68 -43.53
N THR A 294 9.44 22.89 -44.55
CA THR A 294 9.00 21.49 -44.44
C THR A 294 10.13 20.62 -43.90
N THR A 295 10.22 20.48 -42.58
CA THR A 295 10.92 19.33 -41.99
C THR A 295 9.93 18.16 -41.95
N SER A 296 10.25 17.11 -42.70
CA SER A 296 9.55 15.82 -42.68
C SER A 296 9.47 15.30 -41.25
N SER A 297 8.33 15.48 -40.59
CA SER A 297 8.03 14.84 -39.33
C SER A 297 7.64 13.39 -39.61
N THR A 298 8.56 12.46 -39.33
CA THR A 298 8.17 11.08 -39.05
C THR A 298 7.05 11.10 -38.01
N PRO A 299 5.93 10.38 -38.20
CA PRO A 299 4.82 10.44 -37.27
C PRO A 299 5.29 9.87 -35.92
N LYS A 300 5.51 10.75 -34.93
CA LYS A 300 5.73 10.33 -33.53
C LYS A 300 4.49 9.54 -33.11
N GLN A 301 4.66 8.24 -32.91
CA GLN A 301 3.62 7.36 -32.39
C GLN A 301 3.15 7.92 -31.04
N SER A 302 1.87 8.31 -30.94
CA SER A 302 1.29 8.80 -29.69
C SER A 302 1.12 7.64 -28.71
N LYS A 303 2.07 7.46 -27.78
CA LYS A 303 1.94 6.48 -26.69
C LYS A 303 0.75 6.89 -25.82
N LYS A 304 -0.26 6.03 -25.66
CA LYS A 304 -1.33 6.23 -24.67
C LYS A 304 -0.71 6.08 -23.26
N ILE A 305 -0.84 7.11 -22.42
CA ILE A 305 -0.34 7.13 -21.04
C ILE A 305 -1.52 6.86 -20.10
N PHE A 306 -1.40 5.83 -19.27
CA PHE A 306 -2.40 5.51 -18.25
C PHE A 306 -1.83 5.77 -16.86
N ARG A 307 -2.61 6.46 -16.02
CA ARG A 307 -2.20 6.73 -14.64
C ARG A 307 -2.43 5.50 -13.77
N LEU A 308 -1.46 5.22 -12.91
CA LEU A 308 -1.49 4.07 -12.01
C LEU A 308 -2.47 4.28 -10.86
N TYR A 309 -2.58 5.49 -10.31
CA TYR A 309 -3.32 5.71 -9.07
C TYR A 309 -4.53 6.60 -9.27
N CYS A 310 -5.56 6.34 -8.48
CA CYS A 310 -6.74 7.17 -8.40
C CYS A 310 -6.39 8.59 -7.95
N ASP A 311 -7.11 9.58 -8.48
CA ASP A 311 -6.97 10.99 -8.05
C ASP A 311 -7.77 11.31 -6.79
N GLU A 312 -7.84 12.60 -6.49
CA GLU A 312 -8.52 13.22 -5.35
C GLU A 312 -10.05 13.01 -5.35
N MET A 313 -10.66 12.56 -6.45
CA MET A 313 -12.10 12.26 -6.43
C MET A 313 -12.47 11.12 -5.48
N ILE A 314 -11.49 10.32 -5.08
CA ILE A 314 -11.66 9.40 -3.96
C ILE A 314 -11.52 10.19 -2.67
N ASN A 315 -12.63 10.29 -1.93
CA ASN A 315 -12.66 10.86 -0.60
C ASN A 315 -12.04 9.90 0.43
N THR A 316 -10.74 9.62 0.30
CA THR A 316 -9.96 8.84 1.26
C THR A 316 -8.79 9.68 1.76
N PHE A 317 -8.74 9.87 3.07
CA PHE A 317 -7.68 10.65 3.72
C PHE A 317 -6.34 9.90 3.77
N PHE A 318 -6.38 8.56 3.79
CA PHE A 318 -5.21 7.69 3.94
C PHE A 318 -4.93 6.86 2.70
N ARG A 319 -3.64 6.59 2.42
CA ARG A 319 -3.16 5.60 1.43
C ARG A 319 -2.00 4.81 2.04
N ARG A 320 -2.31 3.93 2.99
CA ARG A 320 -1.31 3.21 3.80
C ARG A 320 -0.74 2.03 3.02
N LEU A 321 0.40 2.26 2.37
CA LEU A 321 1.23 1.25 1.69
C LEU A 321 2.08 0.45 2.70
N ASP A 322 2.57 -0.72 2.28
CA ASP A 322 3.36 -1.60 3.15
C ASP A 322 4.38 -2.43 2.36
N PHE A 323 5.52 -2.70 3.00
CA PHE A 323 6.48 -3.68 2.50
C PHE A 323 6.12 -5.07 3.05
N THR A 324 6.47 -6.13 2.31
CA THR A 324 6.46 -7.47 2.90
C THR A 324 7.52 -7.59 3.98
N PRO A 325 7.36 -8.50 4.98
CA PRO A 325 8.31 -8.62 6.09
C PRO A 325 9.73 -8.98 5.67
N ASP A 326 9.89 -9.63 4.51
CA ASP A 326 11.18 -9.93 3.89
C ASP A 326 11.75 -8.78 3.02
N GLY A 327 11.02 -7.68 2.86
CA GLY A 327 11.41 -6.54 2.02
C GLY A 327 11.44 -6.84 0.52
N GLY A 328 10.92 -8.00 0.09
CA GLY A 328 10.94 -8.45 -1.30
C GLY A 328 9.90 -7.75 -2.19
N LEU A 329 8.77 -7.35 -1.62
CA LEU A 329 7.67 -6.68 -2.30
C LEU A 329 7.26 -5.39 -1.60
N LEU A 330 6.88 -4.39 -2.40
CA LEU A 330 6.16 -3.20 -1.96
C LEU A 330 4.73 -3.25 -2.52
N LEU A 331 3.73 -3.12 -1.65
CA LEU A 331 2.32 -3.10 -2.01
C LEU A 331 1.75 -1.69 -1.87
N THR A 332 1.19 -1.14 -2.96
CA THR A 332 0.69 0.23 -3.00
C THR A 332 -0.81 0.27 -3.28
N PRO A 333 -1.64 0.82 -2.36
CA PRO A 333 -3.09 0.93 -2.53
C PRO A 333 -3.51 2.01 -3.56
N ALA A 334 -4.83 2.15 -3.74
CA ALA A 334 -5.48 3.12 -4.62
C ALA A 334 -5.05 3.02 -6.10
N GLY A 335 -4.73 1.81 -6.57
CA GLY A 335 -4.39 1.56 -7.97
C GLY A 335 -5.61 1.49 -8.88
N GLN A 336 -5.43 1.87 -10.15
CA GLN A 336 -6.39 1.76 -11.24
C GLN A 336 -5.80 0.98 -12.40
N TYR A 337 -6.35 -0.21 -12.63
CA TYR A 337 -6.00 -1.03 -13.78
C TYR A 337 -7.02 -0.86 -14.90
N ARG A 338 -6.55 -0.51 -16.09
CA ARG A 338 -7.38 -0.40 -17.31
C ARG A 338 -7.07 -1.56 -18.24
N ASN A 339 -8.09 -2.31 -18.63
CA ASN A 339 -7.93 -3.42 -19.56
C ASN A 339 -7.80 -2.91 -21.00
N SER A 340 -6.59 -3.01 -21.56
CA SER A 340 -6.28 -2.54 -22.92
C SER A 340 -7.03 -3.28 -24.03
N MET A 341 -7.57 -4.48 -23.79
CA MET A 341 -8.39 -5.17 -24.80
C MET A 341 -9.73 -4.48 -25.05
N ILE A 342 -10.32 -3.85 -24.02
CA ILE A 342 -11.59 -3.11 -24.18
C ILE A 342 -11.36 -1.85 -25.04
N ASP A 343 -10.19 -1.22 -24.91
CA ASP A 343 -9.81 -0.09 -25.76
C ASP A 343 -9.65 -0.50 -27.23
N ILE A 344 -9.10 -1.70 -27.50
CA ILE A 344 -8.97 -2.22 -28.87
C ILE A 344 -10.34 -2.50 -29.48
N ILE A 345 -11.26 -3.10 -28.71
CA ILE A 345 -12.63 -3.39 -29.16
C ILE A 345 -13.37 -2.07 -29.45
N ASN A 346 -13.25 -1.07 -28.58
CA ASN A 346 -13.85 0.24 -28.82
C ASN A 346 -13.24 0.95 -30.05
N ASP A 347 -11.91 0.92 -30.21
CA ASP A 347 -11.23 1.50 -31.38
C ASP A 347 -11.61 0.76 -32.70
N GLN A 348 -12.08 -0.49 -32.63
CA GLN A 348 -12.64 -1.25 -33.77
C GLN A 348 -14.12 -0.91 -34.01
N ASN A 349 -14.93 -0.84 -32.97
CA ASN A 349 -16.35 -0.46 -33.02
C ASN A 349 -16.58 1.02 -33.40
N GLU A 350 -15.57 1.89 -33.30
CA GLU A 350 -15.67 3.25 -33.88
C GLU A 350 -15.48 3.25 -35.40
N LYS A 351 -14.88 2.21 -35.97
CA LYS A 351 -14.64 2.09 -37.42
C LYS A 351 -15.75 1.34 -38.14
N ASP A 352 -16.33 0.34 -37.49
CA ASP A 352 -17.54 -0.33 -37.94
C ASP A 352 -18.70 0.41 -37.28
N GLU A 353 -19.64 1.03 -38.01
CA GLU A 353 -20.71 1.94 -37.51
C GLU A 353 -21.66 1.40 -36.40
N ILE A 354 -21.33 0.26 -35.77
CA ILE A 354 -21.98 -0.34 -34.63
C ILE A 354 -21.50 0.35 -33.34
N ASN A 355 -22.25 1.38 -32.92
CA ASN A 355 -22.04 2.10 -31.66
C ASN A 355 -22.38 1.26 -30.41
N LEU A 356 -21.74 0.11 -30.19
CA LEU A 356 -21.61 -0.47 -28.85
C LEU A 356 -20.35 0.13 -28.21
N LYS A 357 -20.51 1.27 -27.53
CA LYS A 357 -19.50 1.78 -26.59
C LYS A 357 -19.42 0.82 -25.41
N VAL A 358 -18.44 -0.09 -25.42
CA VAL A 358 -18.13 -0.88 -24.23
C VAL A 358 -17.42 0.07 -23.28
N GLU A 359 -18.09 0.51 -22.22
CA GLU A 359 -17.47 1.39 -21.24
C GLU A 359 -16.15 0.78 -20.76
N THR A 360 -15.04 1.52 -20.89
CA THR A 360 -13.74 0.99 -20.50
C THR A 360 -13.72 0.76 -19.01
N ALA A 361 -13.82 -0.50 -18.58
CA ALA A 361 -13.82 -0.85 -17.17
C ALA A 361 -12.45 -0.54 -16.54
N ILE A 362 -12.37 0.57 -15.80
CA ILE A 362 -11.28 0.82 -14.86
C ILE A 362 -11.56 -0.01 -13.61
N LEU A 363 -10.62 -0.89 -13.27
CA LEU A 363 -10.70 -1.76 -12.11
C LEU A 363 -9.84 -1.17 -10.98
N ASN A 364 -10.37 -1.15 -9.76
CA ASN A 364 -9.56 -0.82 -8.59
C ASN A 364 -8.60 -1.97 -8.30
N THR A 365 -7.39 -1.63 -7.86
CA THR A 365 -6.35 -2.62 -7.58
C THR A 365 -5.36 -2.14 -6.52
N VAL A 366 -4.49 -3.05 -6.10
CA VAL A 366 -3.24 -2.77 -5.38
C VAL A 366 -2.12 -3.19 -6.32
N TYR A 367 -1.13 -2.33 -6.53
CA TYR A 367 0.06 -2.67 -7.32
C TYR A 367 1.15 -3.27 -6.44
N LEU A 368 1.85 -4.25 -6.99
CA LEU A 368 2.98 -4.91 -6.35
C LEU A 368 4.25 -4.60 -7.13
N PHE A 369 5.27 -4.11 -6.44
CA PHE A 369 6.60 -3.85 -6.98
C PHE A 369 7.59 -4.80 -6.34
N ALA A 370 8.39 -5.51 -7.13
CA ALA A 370 9.53 -6.24 -6.59
C ALA A 370 10.65 -5.28 -6.22
N ARG A 371 11.40 -5.62 -5.18
CA ARG A 371 12.56 -4.86 -4.71
C ARG A 371 13.56 -4.52 -5.80
N ASN A 372 13.83 -5.45 -6.72
CA ASN A 372 14.75 -5.24 -7.85
C ASN A 372 14.13 -4.46 -9.03
N ARG A 373 12.83 -4.12 -8.96
CA ARG A 373 12.07 -3.44 -10.00
C ARG A 373 11.05 -2.47 -9.39
N LEU A 374 11.53 -1.54 -8.57
CA LEU A 374 10.68 -0.54 -7.91
C LEU A 374 10.16 0.56 -8.84
N ASN A 375 10.60 0.60 -10.10
CA ASN A 375 10.19 1.58 -11.12
C ASN A 375 8.99 1.14 -11.98
N LYS A 376 8.52 -0.11 -11.83
CA LYS A 376 7.37 -0.63 -12.57
C LYS A 376 6.70 -1.77 -11.80
N PRO A 377 5.36 -1.80 -11.69
CA PRO A 377 4.68 -2.89 -11.03
C PRO A 377 4.92 -4.22 -11.78
N ILE A 378 5.04 -5.30 -11.01
CA ILE A 378 5.18 -6.68 -11.52
C ILE A 378 3.88 -7.46 -11.44
N ALA A 379 2.96 -7.03 -10.59
CA ALA A 379 1.63 -7.61 -10.46
C ALA A 379 0.63 -6.56 -9.97
N PHE A 380 -0.65 -6.91 -10.06
CA PHE A 380 -1.75 -6.14 -9.53
C PHE A 380 -2.79 -7.10 -8.94
N LEU A 381 -3.50 -6.70 -7.89
CA LEU A 381 -4.51 -7.54 -7.24
C LEU A 381 -5.91 -7.30 -7.87
N PRO A 382 -6.61 -8.35 -8.32
CA PRO A 382 -7.93 -8.22 -8.93
C PRO A 382 -9.04 -8.13 -7.87
N GLY A 383 -10.24 -7.76 -8.33
CA GLY A 383 -11.50 -8.03 -7.61
C GLY A 383 -12.01 -6.92 -6.70
N HIS A 384 -11.32 -5.78 -6.62
CA HIS A 384 -11.73 -4.68 -5.75
C HIS A 384 -12.86 -3.86 -6.40
N LYS A 385 -14.05 -3.91 -5.81
CA LYS A 385 -15.19 -3.08 -6.24
C LYS A 385 -14.98 -1.60 -5.91
N LYS A 386 -14.32 -1.32 -4.80
CA LYS A 386 -13.97 0.01 -4.32
C LYS A 386 -12.46 0.17 -4.24
N PRO A 387 -11.95 1.41 -4.29
CA PRO A 387 -10.52 1.68 -4.11
C PRO A 387 -9.98 1.11 -2.80
N SER A 388 -8.77 0.53 -2.86
CA SER A 388 -8.00 0.12 -1.69
C SER A 388 -7.43 1.35 -0.97
N ILE A 389 -7.39 1.28 0.36
CA ILE A 389 -6.95 2.37 1.26
C ILE A 389 -5.74 1.92 2.07
N VAL A 390 -5.77 0.69 2.59
CA VAL A 390 -4.78 0.16 3.52
C VAL A 390 -4.34 -1.21 3.05
N VAL A 391 -3.02 -1.44 3.04
CA VAL A 391 -2.42 -2.77 2.92
C VAL A 391 -1.63 -3.05 4.19
N LYS A 392 -1.75 -4.27 4.73
CA LYS A 392 -0.94 -4.74 5.86
C LYS A 392 -0.52 -6.18 5.70
N CYS A 393 0.79 -6.42 5.73
CA CYS A 393 1.36 -7.75 5.67
C CYS A 393 1.30 -8.44 7.04
N ASN A 394 1.00 -9.73 7.03
CA ASN A 394 1.20 -10.59 8.19
C ASN A 394 2.70 -10.86 8.32
N HIS A 395 3.26 -10.67 9.51
CA HIS A 395 4.69 -10.85 9.78
C HIS A 395 5.09 -12.32 10.03
N ILE A 396 4.13 -13.25 9.98
CA ILE A 396 4.38 -14.68 10.01
C ILE A 396 4.58 -15.20 8.58
N PHE A 397 5.68 -15.92 8.37
CA PHE A 397 5.90 -16.70 7.13
C PHE A 397 5.17 -18.04 7.24
N TYR A 398 4.58 -18.49 6.14
CA TYR A 398 3.84 -19.75 6.08
C TYR A 398 4.49 -20.71 5.07
N LYS A 399 4.34 -22.02 5.30
CA LYS A 399 4.74 -23.01 4.29
C LYS A 399 3.87 -22.88 3.04
N LEU A 400 4.44 -23.22 1.89
CA LEU A 400 3.72 -23.33 0.62
C LEU A 400 2.62 -24.39 0.74
N ARG A 401 1.44 -24.13 0.16
CA ARG A 401 0.33 -25.09 0.13
C ARG A 401 0.63 -26.24 -0.81
N PHE A 402 1.31 -25.96 -1.92
CA PHE A 402 1.72 -26.94 -2.90
C PHE A 402 3.26 -27.05 -2.91
N PRO A 403 3.86 -27.98 -2.13
CA PRO A 403 5.31 -28.12 -2.07
C PRO A 403 5.88 -28.48 -3.44
N ARG A 404 7.03 -27.89 -3.79
CA ARG A 404 7.74 -28.20 -5.04
C ARG A 404 8.11 -29.69 -5.06
N LYS A 405 7.86 -30.39 -6.17
CA LYS A 405 8.50 -31.69 -6.42
C LYS A 405 9.99 -31.43 -6.65
N THR A 406 10.81 -31.65 -5.64
CA THR A 406 12.26 -31.67 -5.80
C THR A 406 12.61 -32.88 -6.69
N LEU A 407 13.04 -32.64 -7.92
CA LEU A 407 13.78 -33.65 -8.68
C LEU A 407 15.08 -33.87 -7.90
N GLN A 408 15.14 -34.92 -7.09
CA GLN A 408 16.41 -35.35 -6.50
C GLN A 408 17.37 -35.67 -7.65
N PRO A 409 18.65 -35.25 -7.60
CA PRO A 409 19.66 -35.81 -8.47
C PRO A 409 19.84 -37.27 -8.08
N GLN A 410 19.34 -38.19 -8.90
CA GLN A 410 19.72 -39.60 -8.82
C GLN A 410 21.22 -39.66 -9.14
N ILE A 411 22.03 -39.88 -8.10
CA ILE A 411 23.41 -40.29 -8.29
C ILE A 411 23.33 -41.75 -8.75
N ASP A 412 23.34 -41.95 -10.06
CA ASP A 412 23.44 -43.27 -10.68
C ASP A 412 24.75 -43.91 -10.23
N THR A 413 24.64 -44.78 -9.23
CA THR A 413 25.71 -45.70 -8.87
C THR A 413 25.23 -47.09 -9.22
N THR A 414 25.93 -47.69 -10.18
CA THR A 414 26.02 -49.14 -10.47
C THR A 414 24.79 -49.84 -11.06
N ALA A 415 24.90 -50.14 -12.36
CA ALA A 415 24.28 -51.29 -12.99
C ALA A 415 24.85 -52.60 -12.42
N LEU A 416 23.98 -53.58 -12.15
CA LEU A 416 24.16 -55.03 -12.39
C LEU A 416 22.91 -55.79 -11.89
N GLN A 417 22.24 -56.49 -12.82
CA GLN A 417 21.63 -57.84 -12.71
C GLN A 417 20.74 -58.14 -11.47
N THR A 418 19.52 -58.67 -11.53
CA THR A 418 18.97 -59.73 -12.40
C THR A 418 17.47 -59.91 -12.06
N SER A 419 16.64 -60.12 -13.08
CA SER A 419 15.43 -60.97 -13.16
C SER A 419 14.69 -61.45 -11.89
N SER A 420 13.36 -61.25 -11.84
CA SER A 420 12.31 -62.31 -11.99
C SER A 420 10.95 -61.93 -11.37
N ASN A 421 9.91 -61.88 -12.21
CA ASN A 421 8.48 -62.21 -12.01
C ASN A 421 7.77 -61.91 -10.67
N TYR A 422 6.66 -61.15 -10.69
CA TYR A 422 5.28 -61.71 -10.80
C TYR A 422 4.15 -60.65 -10.66
N PHE A 423 3.08 -60.89 -11.42
CA PHE A 423 1.69 -60.38 -11.36
C PHE A 423 1.32 -59.00 -11.93
N MET A 424 0.77 -59.07 -13.14
CA MET A 424 -0.31 -58.21 -13.63
C MET A 424 -1.61 -58.54 -12.88
N ALA A 425 -2.28 -57.52 -12.35
CA ALA A 425 -3.73 -57.47 -12.26
C ALA A 425 -4.17 -56.01 -12.37
N ASP A 426 -4.86 -55.76 -13.47
CA ASP A 426 -5.56 -54.53 -13.81
C ASP A 426 -6.57 -54.19 -12.71
N ASN A 427 -6.52 -52.95 -12.20
CA ASN A 427 -7.71 -52.29 -11.70
C ASN A 427 -7.58 -50.78 -11.91
N SER A 428 -8.27 -50.35 -12.95
CA SER A 428 -8.61 -48.99 -13.29
C SER A 428 -9.26 -48.23 -12.12
N TYR A 429 -8.55 -47.27 -11.55
CA TYR A 429 -8.98 -45.90 -11.21
C TYR A 429 -7.90 -45.28 -10.32
N SER A 430 -7.06 -44.40 -10.87
CA SER A 430 -6.33 -43.43 -10.05
C SER A 430 -6.23 -42.10 -10.78
N ASP A 431 -6.63 -41.08 -10.06
CA ASP A 431 -6.90 -39.72 -10.49
C ASP A 431 -5.74 -39.07 -11.27
N LYS A 432 -5.98 -38.79 -12.56
CA LYS A 432 -5.27 -37.74 -13.28
C LYS A 432 -5.90 -36.39 -12.94
N SER A 433 -5.63 -35.87 -11.74
CA SER A 433 -6.03 -34.50 -11.35
C SER A 433 -5.05 -33.82 -10.41
N SER A 434 -3.74 -34.08 -10.50
CA SER A 434 -2.76 -33.19 -9.89
C SER A 434 -2.56 -31.96 -10.79
N SER A 435 -3.36 -30.91 -10.59
CA SER A 435 -3.14 -29.62 -11.23
C SER A 435 -1.79 -29.05 -10.79
N ASN A 436 -0.81 -29.06 -11.69
CA ASN A 436 0.46 -28.34 -11.51
C ASN A 436 0.17 -26.82 -11.58
N THR A 437 -0.12 -26.18 -10.45
CA THR A 437 -0.17 -24.72 -10.37
C THR A 437 1.15 -24.24 -9.76
N SER A 438 1.99 -23.58 -10.54
CA SER A 438 3.16 -22.87 -10.03
C SER A 438 2.73 -21.67 -9.17
N PRO A 439 3.44 -21.36 -8.06
CA PRO A 439 3.12 -20.21 -7.23
C PRO A 439 3.20 -18.91 -8.01
N LEU A 440 2.36 -17.92 -7.67
CA LEU A 440 2.33 -16.60 -8.31
C LEU A 440 3.68 -15.89 -8.22
N PHE A 441 4.33 -15.96 -7.06
CA PHE A 441 5.71 -15.53 -6.85
C PHE A 441 6.59 -16.72 -6.53
N ASP A 442 7.79 -16.78 -7.12
CA ASP A 442 8.74 -17.86 -6.89
C ASP A 442 9.48 -17.71 -5.54
N LEU A 443 8.74 -17.81 -4.44
CA LEU A 443 9.25 -17.74 -3.07
C LEU A 443 9.26 -19.14 -2.42
N PRO A 444 10.22 -19.44 -1.53
CA PRO A 444 10.25 -20.72 -0.81
C PRO A 444 9.21 -20.80 0.32
N TYR A 445 8.59 -19.67 0.65
CA TYR A 445 7.56 -19.51 1.67
C TYR A 445 6.42 -18.66 1.11
N ARG A 446 5.33 -18.63 1.88
CA ARG A 446 4.13 -17.85 1.58
C ARG A 446 3.99 -16.71 2.57
N ILE A 447 3.74 -15.52 2.04
CA ILE A 447 3.40 -14.34 2.83
C ILE A 447 1.90 -14.07 2.65
N ILE A 448 1.22 -13.75 3.75
CA ILE A 448 -0.18 -13.37 3.75
C ILE A 448 -0.27 -11.86 3.94
N TYR A 449 -1.18 -11.21 3.23
CA TYR A 449 -1.40 -9.77 3.34
C TYR A 449 -2.89 -9.43 3.22
N ALA A 450 -3.30 -8.44 4.00
CA ALA A 450 -4.67 -7.92 4.02
C ALA A 450 -4.75 -6.61 3.25
N VAL A 451 -5.87 -6.42 2.53
CA VAL A 451 -6.20 -5.20 1.79
C VAL A 451 -7.58 -4.73 2.23
N ALA A 452 -7.67 -3.54 2.81
CA ALA A 452 -8.94 -2.87 3.06
C ALA A 452 -9.26 -1.93 1.90
N THR A 453 -10.45 -2.09 1.32
CA THR A 453 -11.10 -1.11 0.45
C THR A 453 -11.97 -0.18 1.28
N GLN A 454 -12.74 0.71 0.64
CA GLN A 454 -13.70 1.55 1.35
C GLN A 454 -14.80 0.76 2.10
N ASP A 455 -15.06 -0.50 1.73
CA ASP A 455 -16.23 -1.25 2.20
C ASP A 455 -15.96 -2.73 2.52
N SER A 456 -14.78 -3.23 2.14
CA SER A 456 -14.46 -4.66 2.18
C SER A 456 -13.02 -4.88 2.63
N VAL A 457 -12.75 -6.06 3.18
CA VAL A 457 -11.41 -6.53 3.51
C VAL A 457 -11.13 -7.81 2.74
N PHE A 458 -9.99 -7.84 2.05
CA PHE A 458 -9.51 -8.98 1.28
C PHE A 458 -8.24 -9.53 1.93
N ILE A 459 -8.10 -10.85 2.00
CA ILE A 459 -6.86 -11.50 2.44
C ILE A 459 -6.32 -12.27 1.25
N TYR A 460 -5.07 -12.00 0.90
CA TYR A 460 -4.35 -12.63 -0.20
C TYR A 460 -3.13 -13.36 0.34
N ASP A 461 -2.53 -14.19 -0.51
CA ASP A 461 -1.20 -14.72 -0.30
C ASP A 461 -0.31 -14.55 -1.54
N THR A 462 0.97 -14.88 -1.42
CA THR A 462 1.94 -14.83 -2.52
C THR A 462 1.89 -16.05 -3.45
N GLU A 463 1.04 -17.04 -3.19
CA GLU A 463 0.98 -18.29 -3.95
C GLU A 463 -0.13 -18.24 -5.01
N GLN A 464 -1.25 -17.59 -4.71
CA GLN A 464 -2.46 -17.58 -5.53
C GLN A 464 -2.83 -16.16 -5.97
N TYR A 465 -3.48 -16.05 -7.14
CA TYR A 465 -3.96 -14.77 -7.66
C TYR A 465 -5.30 -14.33 -7.04
N ALA A 466 -6.15 -15.28 -6.69
CA ALA A 466 -7.43 -15.03 -6.03
C ALA A 466 -7.24 -14.79 -4.52
N PRO A 467 -8.09 -13.95 -3.90
CA PRO A 467 -8.07 -13.78 -2.44
C PRO A 467 -8.47 -15.08 -1.73
N LEU A 468 -7.83 -15.34 -0.59
CA LEU A 468 -8.20 -16.38 0.37
C LEU A 468 -9.53 -16.07 1.05
N VAL A 469 -9.72 -14.80 1.43
CA VAL A 469 -10.91 -14.33 2.14
C VAL A 469 -11.37 -13.01 1.54
N ILE A 470 -12.69 -12.88 1.40
CA ILE A 470 -13.36 -11.60 1.13
C ILE A 470 -14.38 -11.38 2.25
N ALA A 471 -14.14 -10.39 3.10
CA ALA A 471 -15.07 -9.98 4.15
C ALA A 471 -15.73 -8.64 3.76
N THR A 472 -17.06 -8.62 3.72
CA THR A 472 -17.84 -7.44 3.32
C THR A 472 -18.86 -7.07 4.40
N ASN A 473 -19.30 -5.81 4.39
CA ASN A 473 -20.33 -5.31 5.29
C ASN A 473 -19.95 -5.45 6.77
N LEU A 474 -18.69 -5.17 7.13
CA LEU A 474 -18.21 -5.21 8.51
C LEU A 474 -18.43 -3.89 9.26
N HIS A 475 -18.45 -2.77 8.54
CA HIS A 475 -18.57 -1.42 9.09
C HIS A 475 -19.50 -0.57 8.20
N PHE A 476 -20.15 0.43 8.80
CA PHE A 476 -21.06 1.34 8.09
C PHE A 476 -20.33 2.49 7.39
N ALA A 477 -19.07 2.73 7.79
CA ALA A 477 -18.20 3.73 7.20
C ALA A 477 -16.89 3.08 6.71
N THR A 478 -16.06 3.89 6.05
CA THR A 478 -14.80 3.42 5.48
C THR A 478 -13.80 3.01 6.55
N PHE A 479 -13.08 1.93 6.27
CA PHE A 479 -11.90 1.55 7.04
C PHE A 479 -10.84 2.65 6.99
N SER A 480 -10.12 2.82 8.09
CA SER A 480 -9.06 3.83 8.27
C SER A 480 -7.68 3.21 8.44
N ASP A 481 -7.60 2.05 9.10
CA ASP A 481 -6.35 1.34 9.39
C ASP A 481 -6.60 -0.13 9.75
N MET A 482 -5.53 -0.93 9.69
CA MET A 482 -5.55 -2.34 10.08
C MET A 482 -4.25 -2.71 10.80
N SER A 483 -4.29 -3.75 11.64
CA SER A 483 -3.08 -4.29 12.26
C SER A 483 -3.22 -5.77 12.61
N TRP A 484 -2.25 -6.57 12.19
CA TRP A 484 -2.14 -7.98 12.58
C TRP A 484 -1.65 -8.09 14.03
N SER A 485 -2.25 -9.00 14.79
CA SER A 485 -1.75 -9.35 16.12
C SER A 485 -0.37 -10.01 16.01
N PRO A 486 0.51 -9.88 17.01
CA PRO A 486 1.89 -10.35 16.94
C PRO A 486 2.08 -11.86 16.72
N ASP A 487 1.04 -12.67 16.92
CA ASP A 487 1.03 -14.10 16.60
C ASP A 487 0.49 -14.41 15.20
N GLY A 488 0.14 -13.40 14.40
CA GLY A 488 -0.40 -13.53 13.04
C GLY A 488 -1.82 -14.07 12.95
N ASN A 489 -2.50 -14.36 14.07
CA ASN A 489 -3.78 -15.07 14.08
C ASN A 489 -5.01 -14.17 14.26
N SER A 490 -4.83 -12.86 14.36
CA SER A 490 -5.95 -11.92 14.41
C SER A 490 -5.63 -10.65 13.64
N LEU A 491 -6.60 -10.14 12.89
CA LEU A 491 -6.52 -8.88 12.20
C LEU A 491 -7.53 -7.92 12.82
N MET A 492 -7.03 -6.85 13.44
CA MET A 492 -7.85 -5.75 13.92
C MET A 492 -8.07 -4.71 12.82
N LEU A 493 -9.28 -4.19 12.74
CA LEU A 493 -9.74 -3.22 11.76
C LEU A 493 -10.26 -1.98 12.51
N ALA A 494 -9.85 -0.78 12.09
CA ALA A 494 -10.41 0.48 12.56
C ALA A 494 -11.24 1.16 11.46
N SER A 495 -12.28 1.90 11.86
CA SER A 495 -13.23 2.53 10.95
C SER A 495 -13.62 3.94 11.39
N HIS A 496 -14.06 4.72 10.41
CA HIS A 496 -14.61 6.06 10.62
C HIS A 496 -15.97 6.05 11.33
N ASP A 497 -16.62 4.91 11.50
CA ASP A 497 -17.86 4.78 12.28
C ASP A 497 -17.64 4.70 13.80
N GLY A 498 -16.38 4.82 14.24
CA GLY A 498 -16.03 4.84 15.66
C GLY A 498 -15.89 3.47 16.31
N TYR A 499 -15.91 2.39 15.51
CA TYR A 499 -15.75 1.03 16.01
C TYR A 499 -14.48 0.35 15.46
N CYS A 500 -14.01 -0.66 16.20
CA CYS A 500 -13.09 -1.65 15.67
C CYS A 500 -13.73 -3.04 15.58
N SER A 501 -13.27 -3.82 14.60
CA SER A 501 -13.64 -5.23 14.41
C SER A 501 -12.40 -6.13 14.40
N VAL A 502 -12.55 -7.38 14.80
CA VAL A 502 -11.51 -8.41 14.70
C VAL A 502 -11.93 -9.51 13.74
N MET A 503 -11.00 -9.91 12.86
CA MET A 503 -11.04 -11.19 12.16
C MET A 503 -10.08 -12.14 12.86
N ALA A 504 -10.61 -13.17 13.51
CA ALA A 504 -9.85 -14.15 14.27
C ALA A 504 -9.74 -15.47 13.50
N PHE A 505 -8.50 -15.94 13.32
CA PHE A 505 -8.16 -17.19 12.67
C PHE A 505 -7.83 -18.23 13.72
N ARG A 506 -8.24 -19.48 13.48
CA ARG A 506 -7.78 -20.60 14.31
C ARG A 506 -6.31 -20.83 14.02
N GLU A 507 -5.62 -21.42 14.99
CA GLU A 507 -4.26 -21.89 14.77
C GLU A 507 -4.22 -22.85 13.58
N GLY A 508 -3.24 -22.66 12.68
CA GLY A 508 -3.11 -23.43 11.44
C GLY A 508 -4.11 -23.07 10.33
N GLU A 509 -5.14 -22.25 10.58
CA GLU A 509 -6.15 -21.91 9.56
C GLU A 509 -5.56 -21.16 8.37
N LEU A 510 -4.62 -20.25 8.65
CA LEU A 510 -3.90 -19.52 7.62
C LEU A 510 -2.77 -20.35 7.00
N GLY A 511 -2.48 -21.54 7.51
CA GLY A 511 -1.38 -22.42 7.10
C GLY A 511 -0.41 -22.71 8.25
N GLU A 512 0.51 -23.64 8.03
CA GLU A 512 1.62 -23.92 8.95
C GLU A 512 2.69 -22.83 8.87
N GLN A 513 3.27 -22.45 10.01
CA GLN A 513 4.37 -21.49 10.05
C GLN A 513 5.63 -22.07 9.38
N TYR A 514 6.33 -21.21 8.65
CA TYR A 514 7.65 -21.46 8.08
C TYR A 514 8.72 -20.80 8.97
N THR A 515 9.64 -21.60 9.52
CA THR A 515 10.63 -21.14 10.50
C THR A 515 12.05 -21.07 9.95
N ASP A 516 12.29 -21.59 8.75
CA ASP A 516 13.63 -21.65 8.15
C ASP A 516 14.04 -20.31 7.50
N TYR A 517 13.21 -19.27 7.64
CA TYR A 517 13.53 -17.94 7.13
C TYR A 517 14.67 -17.32 7.92
N VAL A 518 15.73 -16.93 7.20
CA VAL A 518 16.88 -16.22 7.77
C VAL A 518 16.77 -14.73 7.41
N PRO A 519 16.56 -13.82 8.40
CA PRO A 519 16.49 -12.40 8.14
C PRO A 519 17.78 -11.87 7.51
N MET A 520 17.67 -11.16 6.39
CA MET A 520 18.81 -10.51 5.76
C MET A 520 19.23 -9.25 6.51
N SER A 521 20.54 -9.10 6.70
CA SER A 521 21.13 -7.83 7.10
C SER A 521 21.41 -6.98 5.86
N ARG A 522 21.52 -5.66 6.07
CA ARG A 522 21.95 -4.68 5.06
C ARG A 522 23.27 -5.05 4.36
N ASP A 523 24.10 -5.87 5.01
CA ASP A 523 25.41 -6.33 4.53
C ASP A 523 25.34 -7.63 3.68
N ASN A 524 24.27 -8.42 3.81
CA ASN A 524 24.08 -9.70 3.10
C ASN A 524 23.15 -9.56 1.87
N LYS A 525 23.49 -8.65 0.96
CA LYS A 525 22.66 -8.27 -0.20
C LYS A 525 22.46 -9.38 -1.25
N SER A 526 23.24 -10.46 -1.21
CA SER A 526 23.32 -11.46 -2.28
C SER A 526 22.30 -12.60 -2.20
N ILE A 527 21.44 -12.65 -1.18
CA ILE A 527 20.58 -13.84 -0.90
C ILE A 527 19.08 -13.50 -0.93
N VAL A 528 18.65 -12.34 -1.43
CA VAL A 528 17.19 -12.11 -1.57
C VAL A 528 16.65 -13.13 -2.56
N ASP A 529 15.73 -14.01 -2.13
CA ASP A 529 14.87 -14.76 -3.03
C ASP A 529 13.94 -13.73 -3.67
N ILE A 530 14.38 -13.20 -4.82
CA ILE A 530 13.70 -12.11 -5.48
C ILE A 530 12.39 -12.66 -6.03
N PRO A 531 11.22 -12.14 -5.59
CA PRO A 531 9.95 -12.55 -6.17
C PRO A 531 9.93 -12.20 -7.66
N GLN A 532 10.09 -13.22 -8.51
CA GLN A 532 9.74 -13.11 -9.92
C GLN A 532 8.28 -13.54 -10.04
N ALA A 533 7.44 -12.68 -10.61
CA ALA A 533 6.11 -13.11 -11.02
C ALA A 533 6.30 -14.20 -12.08
N SER A 534 5.80 -15.40 -11.83
CA SER A 534 5.97 -16.57 -12.71
C SER A 534 5.17 -16.48 -14.02
N LEU A 535 4.62 -15.30 -14.33
CA LEU A 535 3.88 -15.03 -15.54
C LEU A 535 4.86 -14.93 -16.72
N THR A 536 5.06 -16.05 -17.42
CA THR A 536 5.34 -16.02 -18.87
C THR A 536 4.32 -15.07 -19.48
N ASP A 537 4.76 -14.08 -20.26
CA ASP A 537 3.91 -13.12 -20.97
C ASP A 537 2.59 -13.77 -21.41
N ALA A 538 1.54 -13.56 -20.62
CA ALA A 538 0.18 -13.80 -21.05
C ALA A 538 -0.20 -12.62 -21.97
N THR A 539 0.51 -12.50 -23.08
CA THR A 539 -0.17 -12.14 -24.32
C THR A 539 -1.34 -13.10 -24.44
N LEU A 540 -2.54 -12.56 -24.24
CA LEU A 540 -3.77 -13.18 -24.72
C LEU A 540 -3.69 -13.30 -26.25
N THR A 541 -2.97 -14.31 -26.74
CA THR A 541 -3.09 -14.81 -28.10
C THR A 541 -3.84 -16.12 -28.00
N ASN A 542 -5.17 -16.06 -28.00
CA ASN A 542 -5.98 -17.23 -28.29
C ASN A 542 -5.94 -17.48 -29.80
N SER A 543 -5.08 -18.40 -30.24
CA SER A 543 -5.32 -19.13 -31.48
C SER A 543 -6.37 -20.20 -31.20
N ASN A 544 -7.42 -20.22 -32.04
CA ASN A 544 -8.52 -21.20 -32.13
C ASN A 544 -9.84 -20.84 -31.43
N VAL A 545 -10.53 -19.83 -31.97
CA VAL A 545 -12.01 -19.82 -31.97
C VAL A 545 -12.45 -20.13 -33.39
N ARG A 546 -12.85 -21.39 -33.64
CA ARG A 546 -13.72 -21.71 -34.77
C ARG A 546 -15.11 -21.20 -34.41
N GLN A 547 -15.63 -20.33 -35.27
CA GLN A 547 -16.98 -19.80 -35.22
C GLN A 547 -17.99 -20.94 -35.16
N ASN A 548 -18.87 -20.92 -34.17
CA ASN A 548 -20.23 -21.37 -34.32
C ASN A 548 -21.12 -20.34 -33.62
N ASN A 549 -21.97 -19.72 -34.43
CA ASN A 549 -23.02 -18.80 -34.00
C ASN A 549 -23.97 -19.55 -33.08
N ASP A 550 -24.26 -18.97 -31.90
CA ASP A 550 -25.61 -18.57 -31.49
C ASP A 550 -25.64 -18.17 -30.01
N HIS A 551 -26.30 -17.04 -29.76
CA HIS A 551 -26.72 -16.48 -28.47
C HIS A 551 -25.66 -16.00 -27.46
N VAL A 552 -25.76 -14.69 -27.19
CA VAL A 552 -25.11 -13.90 -26.14
C VAL A 552 -25.21 -14.61 -24.79
N ASN A 553 -24.07 -15.06 -24.26
CA ASN A 553 -23.90 -15.47 -22.86
C ASN A 553 -22.54 -15.00 -22.35
N HIS A 554 -22.53 -14.58 -21.09
CA HIS A 554 -21.40 -14.17 -20.24
C HIS A 554 -20.04 -14.74 -20.66
N VAL A 555 -19.04 -13.86 -20.85
CA VAL A 555 -17.63 -14.26 -20.89
C VAL A 555 -17.21 -14.67 -19.48
N GLN A 556 -17.42 -15.93 -19.14
CA GLN A 556 -16.76 -16.60 -18.02
C GLN A 556 -15.28 -16.74 -18.38
N LEU A 557 -14.40 -16.02 -17.67
CA LEU A 557 -12.97 -16.33 -17.67
C LEU A 557 -12.81 -17.70 -16.98
N ILE A 558 -12.71 -18.77 -17.76
CA ILE A 558 -12.36 -20.09 -17.26
C ILE A 558 -10.84 -20.12 -17.10
N GLN A 559 -10.37 -19.79 -15.89
CA GLN A 559 -9.17 -20.41 -15.36
C GLN A 559 -9.64 -21.34 -14.25
N LYS A 560 -9.83 -22.62 -14.59
CA LYS A 560 -10.28 -23.67 -13.68
C LYS A 560 -9.09 -24.09 -12.81
N SER A 561 -8.66 -23.23 -11.90
CA SER A 561 -7.99 -23.63 -10.67
C SER A 561 -8.97 -23.36 -9.54
N VAL A 562 -9.35 -24.40 -8.80
CA VAL A 562 -10.21 -24.25 -7.62
C VAL A 562 -9.40 -23.51 -6.55
N SER A 563 -9.32 -22.18 -6.64
CA SER A 563 -8.93 -21.34 -5.52
C SER A 563 -10.17 -21.22 -4.64
N GLU A 564 -10.15 -21.87 -3.48
CA GLU A 564 -11.22 -21.75 -2.49
C GLU A 564 -11.17 -20.35 -1.86
N THR A 565 -11.85 -19.39 -2.49
CA THR A 565 -12.09 -18.07 -1.90
C THR A 565 -13.25 -18.17 -0.92
N VAL A 566 -12.99 -17.91 0.35
CA VAL A 566 -14.03 -17.84 1.38
C VAL A 566 -14.65 -16.44 1.38
N THR A 567 -15.93 -16.33 1.01
CA THR A 567 -16.67 -15.06 1.11
C THR A 567 -17.46 -15.02 2.40
N VAL A 568 -17.27 -13.96 3.19
CA VAL A 568 -17.99 -13.69 4.42
C VAL A 568 -18.72 -12.36 4.28
N THR A 569 -20.05 -12.44 4.40
CA THR A 569 -20.92 -11.26 4.45
C THR A 569 -21.56 -11.23 5.82
N VAL A 570 -21.27 -10.19 6.60
CA VAL A 570 -21.91 -10.00 7.91
C VAL A 570 -23.23 -9.28 7.68
N SER A 571 -24.35 -9.89 8.08
CA SER A 571 -25.65 -9.22 8.08
C SER A 571 -25.66 -8.21 9.23
N MET A 572 -25.79 -6.93 8.91
CA MET A 572 -26.01 -5.90 9.92
C MET A 572 -27.50 -5.91 10.25
N ASP A 573 -27.86 -6.45 11.42
CA ASP A 573 -29.24 -6.36 11.91
C ASP A 573 -29.58 -4.88 12.15
N THR A 574 -30.49 -4.35 11.33
CA THR A 574 -31.05 -3.00 11.47
C THR A 574 -32.13 -2.92 12.56
N GLY A 575 -32.33 -3.99 13.33
CA GLY A 575 -33.35 -4.11 14.36
C GLY A 575 -32.85 -3.70 15.75
N SER A 576 -33.51 -2.70 16.33
CA SER A 576 -33.40 -2.19 17.72
C SER A 576 -32.39 -1.07 18.01
N MET A 577 -32.34 -0.04 17.16
CA MET A 577 -32.14 1.34 17.65
C MET A 577 -33.49 2.05 17.80
N GLN A 578 -34.35 1.53 18.68
CA GLN A 578 -35.37 2.36 19.34
C GLN A 578 -34.91 2.57 20.77
N GLN A 579 -34.59 3.83 21.07
CA GLN A 579 -34.42 4.32 22.43
C GLN A 579 -35.58 3.82 23.29
N LYS A 580 -35.30 2.93 24.24
CA LYS A 580 -36.16 2.77 25.40
C LYS A 580 -35.94 4.00 26.29
N SER A 581 -36.67 5.07 26.00
CA SER A 581 -36.95 6.11 26.97
C SER A 581 -37.83 5.50 28.05
N ASN A 582 -37.23 5.09 29.17
CA ASN A 582 -38.00 4.79 30.37
C ASN A 582 -38.37 6.14 31.02
N ASP A 583 -39.65 6.45 30.98
CA ASP A 583 -40.28 7.48 31.79
C ASP A 583 -39.97 7.23 33.29
N ILE A 584 -39.27 8.18 33.91
CA ILE A 584 -39.34 8.41 35.34
C ILE A 584 -39.71 9.86 35.54
N THR A 585 -41.01 10.10 35.66
CA THR A 585 -41.61 11.30 36.23
C THR A 585 -41.31 11.33 37.73
N GLN A 586 -40.53 12.31 38.20
CA GLN A 586 -40.88 13.10 39.40
C GLN A 586 -39.88 14.25 39.66
N ASN A 587 -40.44 15.46 39.62
CA ASN A 587 -40.18 16.64 40.47
C ASN A 587 -38.72 17.05 40.79
N GLN A 588 -38.30 18.19 40.23
CA GLN A 588 -37.86 19.32 41.06
C GLN A 588 -37.83 20.66 40.30
N HIS A 589 -38.43 21.67 40.93
CA HIS A 589 -38.43 23.09 40.56
C HIS A 589 -37.03 23.70 40.56
N VAL A 590 -36.64 24.46 39.51
CA VAL A 590 -35.89 25.74 39.64
C VAL A 590 -36.21 26.67 38.44
N GLN A 591 -36.31 27.95 38.74
CA GLN A 591 -36.90 29.07 38.01
C GLN A 591 -36.14 29.55 36.75
N LYS A 592 -36.89 29.87 35.68
CA LYS A 592 -36.41 30.64 34.51
C LYS A 592 -36.44 32.15 34.80
N LYS A 593 -35.28 32.82 34.77
CA LYS A 593 -35.18 34.30 34.70
C LYS A 593 -35.35 34.77 33.25
N ARG A 594 -36.39 35.57 32.98
CA ARG A 594 -36.61 36.31 31.73
C ARG A 594 -35.84 37.63 31.73
N ARG A 595 -35.18 37.97 30.61
CA ARG A 595 -34.65 39.32 30.32
C ARG A 595 -35.70 40.10 29.52
N ILE A 596 -36.02 41.31 29.98
CA ILE A 596 -36.94 42.29 29.36
C ILE A 596 -36.08 43.37 28.68
N ALA A 597 -36.45 43.77 27.45
CA ALA A 597 -35.83 44.86 26.71
C ALA A 597 -36.53 46.21 26.98
N PRO A 598 -35.82 47.35 27.02
CA PRO A 598 -36.43 48.66 27.26
C PRO A 598 -36.86 49.36 25.96
N LYS A 599 -38.05 49.98 25.99
CA LYS A 599 -38.50 51.01 25.03
C LYS A 599 -38.50 52.36 25.76
N LEU A 600 -37.97 53.41 25.13
CA LEU A 600 -38.34 54.78 25.45
C LEU A 600 -38.63 55.57 24.18
N ILE A 601 -39.68 56.39 24.30
CA ILE A 601 -40.44 57.13 23.29
C ILE A 601 -39.82 58.53 23.11
N GLN A 602 -39.82 59.03 21.87
CA GLN A 602 -39.45 60.39 21.47
C GLN A 602 -40.57 61.40 21.76
N GLN A 603 -40.20 62.53 22.39
CA GLN A 603 -40.74 63.91 22.24
C GLN A 603 -39.56 64.82 22.64
N LEU A 604 -39.13 65.87 21.92
CA LEU A 604 -39.77 66.84 21.02
C LEU A 604 -38.95 67.04 19.74
#